data_AF-A0A848YX89-F1
#
_entry.id   AF-A0A848YX89-F1
#
_cell.length_a   1.000
_cell.length_b   1.000
_cell.length_c   1.000
_cell.angle_alpha   90.00
_cell.angle_beta   90.00
_cell.angle_gamma   90.00
#
_symmetry.space_group_name_H-M   'P 1'
#
loop_
_entity.id
_entity.type
_entity.pdbx_description
1 polymer ?
#
loop_
_entity_poly.entity_id
_entity_poly.type
_entity_poly.pdbx_seq_one_letter_code
_entity_poly.pdbx_strand_id
1 'polypeptide(L)'
;MENLRKYHVAAGSYYVDSSNGVLLQAYLGTCVGVALYDSISGIGGIIHLLLPEPVSATSALHPEKYASTGLPVFIDTIKKAGAQIENLKACVAGGALVGPLSRQDLDLDIGGRTAETVKTILDARKIPIEQSETGGFFTCCLSLDTRKYKFAIEPAGQLQPGVTLKAKIPTPEDIDRTIENLQPIPQVALKVLRLIGEGEYDIGRIAEEVKKDQVISAKTLQICNSALFAKAQKFDSLDHALVFLGQHQFVKLVLSEAVQGYFNQSDTGYSLCKGGMYHHAVGTATIAEELAKLTNMINPTSAYTAGLLHDIGKVVLDQWVNSTFPLFYRQMREEEANILNIEKKILGTNHTQIGGMLAEKWSFTESLISAVKNHHDLEKDDSDTPLNNMVHMADLLMCQFGSGFELERIDSKMLASRLKALNLSADRFPSIVDLIPLNVLETPPTAEIQ
;
A
#
# COMPACT_ATOMS: atom_id res chain seq x y z
N MET A 1 3.74 -28.09 17.56
CA MET A 1 4.19 -27.64 16.23
C MET A 1 4.48 -26.16 16.37
N GLU A 2 5.76 -25.76 16.47
CA GLU A 2 6.11 -24.35 16.67
C GLU A 2 5.69 -23.53 15.44
N ASN A 3 4.83 -22.52 15.67
CA ASN A 3 4.42 -21.55 14.67
C ASN A 3 5.66 -20.81 14.15
N LEU A 4 5.93 -20.90 12.85
CA LEU A 4 6.88 -20.01 12.17
C LEU A 4 6.45 -18.58 12.42
N ARG A 5 7.36 -17.73 12.88
CA ARG A 5 7.14 -16.29 12.85
C ARG A 5 7.14 -15.86 11.40
N LYS A 6 6.03 -15.29 10.92
CA LYS A 6 5.95 -14.72 9.56
C LYS A 6 6.50 -13.31 9.59
N TYR A 7 7.29 -12.95 8.58
CA TYR A 7 7.80 -11.60 8.39
C TYR A 7 7.55 -11.15 6.96
N HIS A 8 6.92 -9.99 6.81
CA HIS A 8 6.65 -9.38 5.51
C HIS A 8 7.79 -8.43 5.12
N VAL A 9 8.40 -8.64 3.97
CA VAL A 9 9.42 -7.75 3.41
C VAL A 9 8.73 -6.70 2.54
N ALA A 10 8.66 -5.49 3.09
CA ALA A 10 8.09 -4.30 2.48
C ALA A 10 8.78 -3.93 1.16
N ALA A 11 8.01 -3.34 0.24
CA ALA A 11 8.57 -2.81 -1.01
C ALA A 11 9.65 -1.76 -0.74
N GLY A 12 10.77 -1.90 -1.43
CA GLY A 12 11.94 -1.03 -1.26
C GLY A 12 12.70 -1.32 0.02
N SER A 13 12.59 -2.52 0.57
CA SER A 13 13.36 -2.94 1.73
C SER A 13 13.92 -4.34 1.53
N TYR A 14 14.79 -4.76 2.45
CA TYR A 14 15.23 -6.14 2.53
C TYR A 14 15.27 -6.61 3.98
N TYR A 15 15.18 -7.92 4.17
CA TYR A 15 15.38 -8.56 5.46
C TYR A 15 16.34 -9.73 5.32
N VAL A 16 17.28 -9.85 6.25
CA VAL A 16 18.22 -10.97 6.34
C VAL A 16 17.96 -11.70 7.66
N ASP A 17 17.68 -12.99 7.58
CA ASP A 17 17.56 -13.88 8.72
C ASP A 17 18.82 -14.73 8.85
N SER A 18 19.36 -14.78 10.06
CA SER A 18 20.44 -15.69 10.48
C SER A 18 20.00 -16.59 11.64
N SER A 19 18.73 -16.53 12.05
CA SER A 19 18.20 -17.25 13.21
C SER A 19 17.48 -18.55 12.84
N ASN A 20 17.26 -18.80 11.54
CA ASN A 20 16.54 -19.96 11.00
C ASN A 20 15.16 -20.15 11.65
N GLY A 21 14.44 -19.06 11.91
CA GLY A 21 13.18 -19.07 12.67
C GLY A 21 11.99 -18.43 11.97
N VAL A 22 12.16 -17.94 10.74
CA VAL A 22 11.23 -16.98 10.13
C VAL A 22 10.78 -17.45 8.74
N LEU A 23 9.50 -17.26 8.44
CA LEU A 23 8.98 -17.35 7.07
C LEU A 23 8.99 -15.94 6.50
N LEU A 24 9.93 -15.65 5.60
CA LEU A 24 9.99 -14.37 4.90
C LEU A 24 9.03 -14.40 3.73
N GLN A 25 8.24 -13.34 3.54
CA GLN A 25 7.29 -13.22 2.43
C GLN A 25 7.36 -11.83 1.80
N ALA A 26 7.33 -11.77 0.47
CA ALA A 26 7.13 -10.53 -0.28
C ALA A 26 6.01 -10.75 -1.30
N TYR A 27 5.02 -9.86 -1.32
CA TYR A 27 3.96 -9.86 -2.32
C TYR A 27 4.34 -8.94 -3.47
N LEU A 28 4.23 -9.44 -4.69
CA LEU A 28 4.88 -8.88 -5.85
C LEU A 28 3.89 -8.70 -6.99
N GLY A 29 4.00 -7.55 -7.66
CA GLY A 29 3.29 -7.19 -8.87
C GLY A 29 4.27 -6.70 -9.92
N THR A 30 4.28 -5.39 -10.20
CA THR A 30 5.28 -4.76 -11.09
C THR A 30 6.67 -4.67 -10.44
N CYS A 31 6.74 -4.61 -9.11
CA CYS A 31 7.98 -4.78 -8.35
C CYS A 31 8.57 -6.21 -8.46
N VAL A 32 9.86 -6.37 -8.14
CA VAL A 32 10.59 -7.64 -8.23
C VAL A 32 11.14 -8.04 -6.87
N GLY A 33 10.89 -9.28 -6.46
CA GLY A 33 11.45 -9.87 -5.25
C GLY A 33 12.62 -10.79 -5.58
N VAL A 34 13.68 -10.73 -4.78
CA VAL A 34 14.82 -11.66 -4.85
C VAL A 34 15.03 -12.29 -3.49
N ALA A 35 14.81 -13.60 -3.40
CA ALA A 35 15.16 -14.40 -2.23
C ALA A 35 16.53 -15.02 -2.45
N LEU A 36 17.42 -14.88 -1.46
CA LEU A 36 18.74 -15.51 -1.46
C LEU A 36 18.88 -16.39 -0.23
N TYR A 37 19.55 -17.51 -0.39
CA TYR A 37 19.78 -18.44 0.71
C TYR A 37 21.06 -19.26 0.53
N ASP A 38 21.81 -19.47 1.61
CA ASP A 38 22.97 -20.36 1.72
C ASP A 38 22.68 -21.52 2.68
N SER A 39 22.55 -22.74 2.11
CA SER A 39 22.23 -23.97 2.86
C SER A 39 23.24 -24.42 3.89
N ILE A 40 24.48 -23.95 3.77
CA ILE A 40 25.57 -24.35 4.65
C ILE A 40 25.60 -23.45 5.89
N SER A 41 25.52 -22.14 5.69
CA SER A 41 25.57 -21.18 6.79
C SER A 41 24.23 -20.95 7.47
N GLY A 42 23.10 -21.33 6.86
CA GLY A 42 21.79 -21.08 7.44
C GLY A 42 21.37 -19.62 7.34
N ILE A 43 21.84 -18.90 6.32
CA ILE A 43 21.59 -17.47 6.16
C ILE A 43 20.78 -17.26 4.90
N GLY A 44 19.70 -16.49 5.03
CA GLY A 44 18.89 -16.12 3.89
C GLY A 44 18.23 -14.78 4.07
N GLY A 45 17.59 -14.32 3.01
CA GLY A 45 16.86 -13.08 3.03
C GLY A 45 15.98 -12.91 1.82
N ILE A 46 15.17 -11.86 1.85
CA ILE A 46 14.45 -11.35 0.68
C ILE A 46 14.73 -9.85 0.56
N ILE A 47 14.97 -9.39 -0.66
CA ILE A 47 14.91 -7.97 -1.04
C ILE A 47 13.74 -7.74 -1.99
N HIS A 48 13.07 -6.60 -1.84
CA HIS A 48 11.91 -6.21 -2.62
C HIS A 48 12.21 -4.89 -3.36
N LEU A 49 12.37 -4.97 -4.68
CA LEU A 49 12.87 -3.91 -5.55
C LEU A 49 11.72 -3.27 -6.35
N LEU A 50 11.70 -1.94 -6.48
CA LEU A 50 10.66 -1.22 -7.23
C LEU A 50 11.09 -0.84 -8.64
N LEU A 51 12.36 -0.46 -8.82
CA LEU A 51 12.87 0.15 -10.04
C LEU A 51 14.19 -0.51 -10.48
N PRO A 52 14.55 -0.45 -11.77
CA PRO A 52 15.81 -1.01 -12.24
C PRO A 52 17.01 -0.18 -11.76
N GLU A 53 16.92 1.15 -11.86
CA GLU A 53 18.02 2.08 -11.60
C GLU A 53 17.55 3.38 -10.94
N PRO A 54 18.41 4.07 -10.15
CA PRO A 54 18.11 5.38 -9.58
C PRO A 54 17.71 6.42 -10.61
N VAL A 55 16.64 7.15 -10.32
CA VAL A 55 16.07 8.17 -11.24
C VAL A 55 16.60 9.59 -10.98
N SER A 56 17.29 9.81 -9.86
CA SER A 56 17.88 11.10 -9.51
C SER A 56 19.07 10.95 -8.53
N ALA A 57 19.84 12.02 -8.33
CA ALA A 57 20.93 12.03 -7.35
C ALA A 57 20.43 11.88 -5.89
N THR A 58 19.22 12.38 -5.58
CA THR A 58 18.55 12.21 -4.28
C THR A 58 18.05 10.79 -4.06
N SER A 59 17.74 10.07 -5.14
CA SER A 59 17.34 8.66 -5.11
C SER A 59 18.42 7.72 -4.58
N ALA A 60 19.69 8.14 -4.63
CA ALA A 60 20.83 7.36 -4.11
C ALA A 60 20.83 7.21 -2.57
N LEU A 61 19.98 7.95 -1.85
CA LEU A 61 19.83 7.85 -0.40
C LEU A 61 19.08 6.57 0.05
N HIS A 62 18.38 5.92 -0.87
CA HIS A 62 17.60 4.69 -0.64
C HIS A 62 17.97 3.60 -1.64
N PRO A 63 19.21 3.08 -1.60
CA PRO A 63 19.71 2.13 -2.59
C PRO A 63 18.85 0.87 -2.70
N GLU A 64 18.21 0.45 -1.61
CA GLU A 64 17.33 -0.73 -1.51
C GLU A 64 16.10 -0.71 -2.42
N LYS A 65 15.68 0.46 -2.95
CA LYS A 65 14.59 0.57 -3.93
C LYS A 65 14.94 0.01 -5.31
N TYR A 66 16.24 -0.02 -5.65
CA TYR A 66 16.71 -0.19 -7.02
C TYR A 66 17.45 -1.50 -7.22
N ALA A 67 17.21 -2.20 -8.32
CA ALA A 67 17.95 -3.42 -8.64
C ALA A 67 19.46 -3.15 -8.76
N SER A 68 19.86 -2.07 -9.44
CA SER A 68 21.28 -1.77 -9.70
C SER A 68 22.10 -1.40 -8.45
N THR A 69 21.45 -0.90 -7.38
CA THR A 69 22.15 -0.51 -6.14
C THR A 69 21.79 -1.38 -4.95
N GLY A 70 20.52 -1.74 -4.80
CA GLY A 70 19.99 -2.45 -3.63
C GLY A 70 20.37 -3.92 -3.62
N LEU A 71 20.29 -4.62 -4.76
CA LEU A 71 20.66 -6.03 -4.84
C LEU A 71 22.14 -6.28 -4.49
N PRO A 72 23.11 -5.49 -5.00
CA PRO A 72 24.50 -5.58 -4.55
C PRO A 72 24.67 -5.39 -3.03
N VAL A 73 24.02 -4.38 -2.44
CA VAL A 73 24.06 -4.11 -0.99
C VAL A 73 23.48 -5.26 -0.19
N PHE A 74 22.37 -5.84 -0.65
CA PHE A 74 21.74 -6.99 -0.03
C PHE A 74 22.63 -8.24 -0.07
N ILE A 75 23.23 -8.56 -1.22
CA ILE A 75 24.19 -9.68 -1.36
C ILE A 75 25.37 -9.48 -0.39
N ASP A 76 25.92 -8.27 -0.32
CA ASP A 76 27.05 -7.97 0.56
C ASP A 76 26.64 -8.05 2.04
N THR A 77 25.39 -7.74 2.38
CA THR A 77 24.84 -7.88 3.73
C THR A 77 24.69 -9.34 4.13
N ILE A 78 24.15 -10.18 3.24
CA ILE A 78 24.09 -11.64 3.43
C ILE A 78 25.50 -12.22 3.61
N LYS A 79 26.48 -11.75 2.82
CA LYS A 79 27.87 -12.18 2.97
C LYS A 79 28.47 -11.77 4.33
N LYS A 80 28.20 -10.54 4.78
CA LYS A 80 28.64 -10.05 6.11
C LYS A 80 28.01 -10.85 7.25
N ALA A 81 26.79 -11.36 7.08
CA ALA A 81 26.15 -12.23 8.06
C ALA A 81 26.83 -13.62 8.15
N GLY A 82 27.62 -14.03 7.15
CA GLY A 82 28.41 -15.27 7.16
C GLY A 82 28.20 -16.17 5.93
N ALA A 83 27.29 -15.83 5.02
CA ALA A 83 27.03 -16.64 3.84
C ALA A 83 28.17 -16.58 2.82
N GLN A 84 28.38 -17.68 2.09
CA GLN A 84 29.35 -17.73 0.99
C GLN A 84 28.64 -17.60 -0.35
N ILE A 85 29.15 -16.72 -1.22
CA ILE A 85 28.54 -16.44 -2.54
C ILE A 85 28.38 -17.71 -3.38
N GLU A 86 29.38 -18.60 -3.33
CA GLU A 86 29.39 -19.88 -4.03
C GLU A 86 28.30 -20.86 -3.57
N ASN A 87 27.77 -20.69 -2.37
CA ASN A 87 26.68 -21.50 -1.83
C ASN A 87 25.30 -20.84 -2.00
N LEU A 88 25.27 -19.56 -2.39
CA LEU A 88 24.02 -18.83 -2.53
C LEU A 88 23.22 -19.39 -3.69
N LYS A 89 21.93 -19.54 -3.44
CA LYS A 89 20.92 -19.79 -4.46
C LYS A 89 19.90 -18.69 -4.45
N ALA A 90 19.39 -18.36 -5.63
CA ALA A 90 18.40 -17.31 -5.81
C ALA A 90 17.04 -17.87 -6.22
N CYS A 91 15.99 -17.21 -5.75
CA CYS A 91 14.65 -17.30 -6.31
C CYS A 91 14.17 -15.89 -6.65
N VAL A 92 13.68 -15.69 -7.88
CA VAL A 92 13.27 -14.37 -8.40
C VAL A 92 11.82 -14.42 -8.82
N ALA A 93 11.03 -13.43 -8.40
CA ALA A 93 9.61 -13.37 -8.72
C ALA A 93 9.13 -11.93 -8.94
N GLY A 94 7.97 -11.74 -9.57
CA GLY A 94 7.36 -10.42 -9.80
C GLY A 94 7.69 -9.83 -11.17
N GLY A 95 7.79 -8.52 -11.29
CA GLY A 95 8.04 -7.85 -12.57
C GLY A 95 6.90 -8.02 -13.57
N ALA A 96 5.68 -8.28 -13.08
CA ALA A 96 4.49 -8.49 -13.89
C ALA A 96 3.91 -7.15 -14.37
N LEU A 97 3.22 -7.19 -15.51
CA LEU A 97 2.35 -6.11 -15.95
C LEU A 97 0.98 -6.33 -15.30
N VAL A 98 0.71 -5.66 -14.18
CA VAL A 98 -0.49 -5.90 -13.36
C VAL A 98 -1.66 -5.02 -13.82
N GLY A 99 -2.75 -5.65 -14.26
CA GLY A 99 -3.99 -4.98 -14.67
C GLY A 99 -4.30 -5.18 -16.16
N PRO A 100 -5.48 -4.75 -16.66
CA PRO A 100 -5.73 -4.72 -18.09
C PRO A 100 -4.70 -3.81 -18.77
N LEU A 101 -3.98 -4.35 -19.76
CA LEU A 101 -2.78 -3.71 -20.31
C LEU A 101 -3.11 -2.52 -21.20
N SER A 102 -2.34 -1.45 -21.06
CA SER A 102 -2.25 -0.38 -22.07
C SER A 102 -0.96 -0.49 -22.88
N ARG A 103 -0.90 0.19 -24.04
CA ARG A 103 0.36 0.30 -24.80
C ARG A 103 1.47 0.96 -23.99
N GLN A 104 1.11 1.83 -23.06
CA GLN A 104 2.07 2.60 -22.28
C GLN A 104 2.75 1.75 -21.19
N ASP A 105 2.08 0.74 -20.63
CA ASP A 105 2.71 -0.21 -19.72
C ASP A 105 3.78 -1.04 -20.44
N LEU A 106 3.51 -1.42 -21.69
CA LEU A 106 4.45 -2.15 -22.55
C LEU A 106 5.66 -1.28 -22.93
N ASP A 107 5.45 0.01 -23.13
CA ASP A 107 6.53 0.95 -23.46
C ASP A 107 7.42 1.27 -22.24
N LEU A 108 6.84 1.36 -21.04
CA LEU A 108 7.58 1.64 -19.81
C LEU A 108 8.33 0.41 -19.28
N ASP A 109 7.69 -0.77 -19.34
CA ASP A 109 8.17 -2.09 -18.92
C ASP A 109 9.07 -2.07 -17.66
N ILE A 110 8.61 -1.36 -16.62
CA ILE A 110 9.39 -1.14 -15.40
C ILE A 110 9.72 -2.49 -14.73
N GLY A 111 8.73 -3.39 -14.66
CA GLY A 111 8.88 -4.71 -14.08
C GLY A 111 9.86 -5.59 -14.86
N GLY A 112 9.75 -5.65 -16.19
CA GLY A 112 10.67 -6.41 -17.05
C GLY A 112 12.10 -5.91 -16.95
N ARG A 113 12.30 -4.58 -17.03
CA ARG A 113 13.63 -3.95 -16.89
C ARG A 113 14.24 -4.19 -15.52
N THR A 114 13.43 -4.17 -14.45
CA THR A 114 13.89 -4.49 -13.09
C THR A 114 14.35 -5.95 -12.99
N ALA A 115 13.57 -6.88 -13.53
CA ALA A 115 13.91 -8.30 -13.54
C ALA A 115 15.17 -8.60 -14.38
N GLU A 116 15.35 -7.93 -15.52
CA GLU A 116 16.56 -8.04 -16.35
C GLU A 116 17.81 -7.54 -15.64
N THR A 117 17.69 -6.39 -14.94
CA THR A 117 18.78 -5.83 -14.13
C THR A 117 19.17 -6.79 -13.01
N VAL A 118 18.18 -7.36 -12.30
CA VAL A 118 18.41 -8.40 -11.27
C VAL A 118 19.18 -9.59 -11.84
N LYS A 119 18.73 -10.12 -12.98
CA LYS A 119 19.36 -11.28 -13.62
C LYS A 119 20.82 -10.99 -13.99
N THR A 120 21.09 -9.83 -14.58
CA THR A 120 22.46 -9.43 -14.97
C THR A 120 23.39 -9.36 -13.76
N ILE A 121 22.91 -8.87 -12.62
CA ILE A 121 23.70 -8.80 -11.38
C ILE A 121 23.95 -10.19 -10.79
N LEU A 122 22.94 -11.07 -10.75
CA LEU A 122 23.10 -12.44 -10.26
C LEU A 122 24.07 -13.25 -11.14
N ASP A 123 23.95 -13.12 -12.46
CA ASP A 123 24.85 -13.76 -13.44
C ASP A 123 26.30 -13.27 -13.25
N ALA A 124 26.50 -11.95 -13.11
CA ALA A 124 27.82 -11.37 -12.86
C ALA A 124 28.45 -11.84 -11.53
N ARG A 125 27.62 -12.11 -10.52
CA ARG A 125 28.04 -12.64 -9.21
C ARG A 125 28.10 -14.18 -9.18
N LYS A 126 27.74 -14.85 -10.28
CA LYS A 126 27.67 -16.32 -10.41
C LYS A 126 26.74 -16.99 -9.37
N ILE A 127 25.66 -16.31 -9.00
CA ILE A 127 24.65 -16.85 -8.08
C ILE A 127 23.58 -17.55 -8.93
N PRO A 128 23.44 -18.89 -8.86
CA PRO A 128 22.44 -19.61 -9.65
C PRO A 128 21.02 -19.27 -9.21
N ILE A 129 20.14 -19.05 -10.19
CA ILE A 129 18.69 -18.91 -9.97
C ILE A 129 18.07 -20.31 -10.00
N GLU A 130 17.57 -20.79 -8.85
CA GLU A 130 16.93 -22.11 -8.71
C GLU A 130 15.48 -22.09 -9.21
N GLN A 131 14.76 -21.00 -8.95
CA GLN A 131 13.38 -20.78 -9.41
C GLN A 131 13.21 -19.33 -9.87
N SER A 132 12.47 -19.12 -10.96
CA SER A 132 12.15 -17.79 -11.48
C SER A 132 10.73 -17.75 -12.02
N GLU A 133 9.90 -16.84 -11.52
CA GLU A 133 8.59 -16.51 -12.09
C GLU A 133 8.48 -14.98 -12.23
N THR A 134 9.16 -14.46 -13.25
CA THR A 134 9.23 -13.03 -13.56
C THR A 134 8.44 -12.68 -14.81
N GLY A 135 7.82 -11.51 -14.84
CA GLY A 135 6.95 -11.10 -15.93
C GLY A 135 5.53 -11.64 -15.78
N GLY A 136 4.78 -11.71 -16.88
CA GLY A 136 3.38 -12.15 -16.89
C GLY A 136 2.40 -11.06 -16.43
N PHE A 137 1.19 -11.48 -16.04
CA PHE A 137 0.04 -10.58 -15.81
C PHE A 137 -0.59 -10.73 -14.42
N PHE A 138 0.07 -11.44 -13.53
CA PHE A 138 -0.48 -11.81 -12.23
C PHE A 138 0.49 -11.49 -11.10
N THR A 139 -0.08 -11.08 -9.98
CA THR A 139 0.63 -10.88 -8.72
C THR A 139 0.97 -12.23 -8.06
N CYS A 140 2.11 -12.33 -7.40
CA CYS A 140 2.54 -13.53 -6.68
C CYS A 140 3.06 -13.21 -5.27
N CYS A 141 3.21 -14.23 -4.44
CA CYS A 141 3.90 -14.16 -3.15
C CYS A 141 5.17 -15.00 -3.26
N LEU A 142 6.32 -14.35 -3.11
CA LEU A 142 7.62 -15.00 -2.95
C LEU A 142 7.84 -15.27 -1.47
N SER A 143 8.06 -16.54 -1.11
CA SER A 143 8.32 -16.95 0.26
C SER A 143 9.64 -17.71 0.39
N LEU A 144 10.34 -17.48 1.51
CA LEU A 144 11.53 -18.24 1.93
C LEU A 144 11.30 -18.79 3.34
N ASP A 145 11.17 -20.11 3.46
CA ASP A 145 11.18 -20.81 4.75
C ASP A 145 12.63 -20.99 5.19
N THR A 146 13.11 -20.18 6.13
CA THR A 146 14.52 -20.21 6.57
C THR A 146 14.86 -21.43 7.42
N ARG A 147 13.89 -22.28 7.81
CA ARG A 147 14.17 -23.58 8.46
C ARG A 147 14.39 -24.69 7.45
N LYS A 148 13.61 -24.66 6.36
CA LYS A 148 13.58 -25.70 5.35
C LYS A 148 14.39 -25.36 4.11
N TYR A 149 14.89 -24.14 4.03
CA TYR A 149 15.75 -23.68 2.95
C TYR A 149 15.04 -23.76 1.60
N LYS A 150 13.74 -23.46 1.64
CA LYS A 150 12.84 -23.71 0.53
C LYS A 150 12.19 -22.41 0.08
N PHE A 151 12.33 -22.14 -1.21
CA PHE A 151 11.57 -21.11 -1.90
C PHE A 151 10.17 -21.62 -2.25
N ALA A 152 9.22 -20.70 -2.26
CA ALA A 152 7.92 -20.91 -2.89
C ALA A 152 7.50 -19.64 -3.61
N ILE A 153 6.91 -19.81 -4.78
CA ILE A 153 6.19 -18.75 -5.49
C ILE A 153 4.76 -19.23 -5.62
N GLU A 154 3.84 -18.48 -5.04
CA GLU A 154 2.42 -18.81 -5.07
C GLU A 154 1.66 -17.63 -5.68
N PRO A 155 0.72 -17.84 -6.61
CA PRO A 155 -0.12 -16.75 -7.09
C PRO A 155 -0.83 -16.09 -5.91
N ALA A 156 -0.72 -14.77 -5.78
CA ALA A 156 -1.32 -14.06 -4.67
C ALA A 156 -2.85 -14.23 -4.72
N GLY A 157 -3.47 -14.44 -3.56
CA GLY A 157 -4.92 -14.59 -3.38
C GLY A 157 -5.54 -15.95 -3.77
N GLN A 158 -4.78 -17.04 -3.92
CA GLN A 158 -5.40 -18.35 -4.15
C GLN A 158 -6.34 -18.80 -3.01
N LEU A 159 -7.58 -19.13 -3.37
CA LEU A 159 -8.58 -19.77 -2.52
C LEU A 159 -8.14 -21.18 -2.10
N GLN A 160 -8.42 -21.56 -0.85
CA GLN A 160 -8.53 -22.98 -0.52
C GLN A 160 -9.70 -23.57 -1.32
N PRO A 161 -9.53 -24.69 -2.05
CA PRO A 161 -10.61 -25.28 -2.82
C PRO A 161 -11.76 -25.74 -1.90
N GLY A 162 -13.02 -25.37 -2.21
CA GLY A 162 -14.21 -26.06 -1.68
C GLY A 162 -15.34 -25.22 -1.09
N VAL A 163 -15.21 -23.90 -0.97
CA VAL A 163 -16.27 -23.06 -0.38
C VAL A 163 -17.10 -22.39 -1.47
N THR A 164 -18.24 -22.99 -1.82
CA THR A 164 -19.28 -22.34 -2.64
C THR A 164 -20.37 -21.83 -1.71
N LEU A 165 -20.25 -20.60 -1.23
CA LEU A 165 -21.34 -19.94 -0.50
C LEU A 165 -22.31 -19.30 -1.49
N LYS A 166 -23.62 -19.43 -1.23
CA LYS A 166 -24.63 -18.67 -1.96
C LYS A 166 -24.54 -17.22 -1.52
N ALA A 167 -24.19 -16.34 -2.45
CA ALA A 167 -24.13 -14.90 -2.21
C ALA A 167 -25.53 -14.33 -1.96
N LYS A 168 -25.73 -13.64 -0.82
CA LYS A 168 -26.88 -12.77 -0.59
C LYS A 168 -26.49 -11.37 -1.05
N ILE A 169 -27.18 -10.87 -2.08
CA ILE A 169 -27.05 -9.47 -2.50
C ILE A 169 -27.69 -8.60 -1.39
N PRO A 170 -26.96 -7.63 -0.79
CA PRO A 170 -27.52 -6.76 0.23
C PRO A 170 -28.60 -5.84 -0.36
N THR A 171 -29.66 -5.58 0.40
CA THR A 171 -30.62 -4.51 0.07
C THR A 171 -30.07 -3.14 0.52
N PRO A 172 -30.61 -2.01 0.03
CA PRO A 172 -30.25 -0.69 0.55
C PRO A 172 -30.39 -0.56 2.08
N GLU A 173 -31.43 -1.16 2.67
CA GLU A 173 -31.65 -1.16 4.12
C GLU A 173 -30.63 -2.03 4.87
N ASP A 174 -30.16 -3.10 4.24
CA ASP A 174 -29.07 -3.92 4.78
C ASP A 174 -27.77 -3.10 4.82
N ILE A 175 -27.47 -2.34 3.75
CA ILE A 175 -26.29 -1.45 3.68
C ILE A 175 -26.37 -0.32 4.71
N ASP A 176 -27.51 0.37 4.82
CA ASP A 176 -27.70 1.44 5.80
C ASP A 176 -27.50 0.94 7.23
N ARG A 177 -28.01 -0.26 7.54
CA ARG A 177 -27.81 -0.89 8.83
C ARG A 177 -26.35 -1.28 9.08
N THR A 178 -25.63 -1.74 8.05
CA THR A 178 -24.18 -1.97 8.17
C THR A 178 -23.46 -0.67 8.51
N ILE A 179 -23.79 0.43 7.83
CA ILE A 179 -23.20 1.75 8.11
C ILE A 179 -23.48 2.18 9.56
N GLU A 180 -24.70 1.97 10.07
CA GLU A 180 -25.07 2.28 11.46
C GLU A 180 -24.33 1.42 12.50
N ASN A 181 -23.99 0.17 12.15
CA ASN A 181 -23.32 -0.76 13.05
C ASN A 181 -21.80 -0.58 13.09
N LEU A 182 -21.21 0.02 12.05
CA LEU A 182 -19.78 0.32 12.04
C LEU A 182 -19.47 1.43 13.04
N GLN A 183 -18.37 1.26 13.76
CA GLN A 183 -17.79 2.34 14.55
C GLN A 183 -17.37 3.46 13.58
N PRO A 184 -17.91 4.68 13.70
CA PRO A 184 -17.51 5.78 12.84
C PRO A 184 -16.09 6.23 13.18
N ILE A 185 -15.45 6.99 12.27
CA ILE A 185 -14.21 7.67 12.62
C ILE A 185 -14.44 8.64 13.79
N PRO A 186 -13.46 8.80 14.71
CA PRO A 186 -13.63 9.64 15.90
C PRO A 186 -14.05 11.07 15.59
N GLN A 187 -14.93 11.64 16.42
CA GLN A 187 -15.44 13.02 16.25
C GLN A 187 -14.33 14.08 16.21
N VAL A 188 -13.24 13.82 16.94
CA VAL A 188 -12.03 14.65 16.92
C VAL A 188 -11.42 14.72 15.51
N ALA A 189 -11.36 13.58 14.80
CA ALA A 189 -10.86 13.53 13.44
C ALA A 189 -11.81 14.23 12.47
N LEU A 190 -13.12 13.99 12.59
CA LEU A 190 -14.13 14.71 11.80
C LEU A 190 -14.00 16.23 11.92
N LYS A 191 -13.72 16.72 13.13
CA LYS A 191 -13.51 18.15 13.34
C LYS A 191 -12.18 18.65 12.78
N VAL A 192 -11.11 17.87 12.89
CA VAL A 192 -9.83 18.18 12.23
C VAL A 192 -10.00 18.24 10.70
N LEU A 193 -10.73 17.30 10.10
CA LEU A 193 -11.05 17.29 8.67
C LEU A 193 -11.82 18.54 8.23
N ARG A 194 -12.80 18.97 9.01
CA ARG A 194 -13.53 20.23 8.74
C ARG A 194 -12.61 21.44 8.80
N LEU A 195 -11.76 21.53 9.83
CA LEU A 195 -10.79 22.63 9.96
C LEU A 195 -9.83 22.68 8.75
N ILE A 196 -9.39 21.52 8.25
CA ILE A 196 -8.57 21.43 7.03
C ILE A 196 -9.32 21.94 5.81
N GLY A 197 -10.60 21.58 5.69
CA GLY A 197 -11.47 21.99 4.59
C GLY A 197 -11.81 23.48 4.58
N GLU A 198 -11.83 24.15 5.73
CA GLU A 198 -12.15 25.57 5.90
C GLU A 198 -11.01 26.51 5.46
N GLY A 199 -9.81 26.00 5.13
CA GLY A 199 -8.63 26.81 4.83
C GLY A 199 -7.86 27.22 6.09
N GLU A 200 -6.96 28.22 6.01
CA GLU A 200 -5.97 28.59 7.05
C GLU A 200 -6.47 28.40 8.50
N TYR A 201 -6.16 27.24 9.08
CA TYR A 201 -6.53 26.88 10.44
C TYR A 201 -5.33 27.06 11.37
N ASP A 202 -5.59 27.61 12.55
CA ASP A 202 -4.57 27.75 13.60
C ASP A 202 -4.15 26.38 14.10
N ILE A 203 -2.83 26.15 14.11
CA ILE A 203 -2.15 24.94 14.59
C ILE A 203 -2.60 24.58 16.02
N GLY A 204 -2.72 25.58 16.89
CA GLY A 204 -3.16 25.41 18.27
C GLY A 204 -4.59 24.89 18.36
N ARG A 205 -5.49 25.30 17.45
CA ARG A 205 -6.89 24.82 17.45
C ARG A 205 -6.98 23.33 17.14
N ILE A 206 -6.08 22.79 16.32
CA ILE A 206 -6.03 21.35 16.05
C ILE A 206 -5.53 20.60 17.28
N ALA A 207 -4.42 21.02 17.89
CA ALA A 207 -3.91 20.35 19.07
C ALA A 207 -4.92 20.37 20.22
N GLU A 208 -5.59 21.50 20.46
CA GLU A 208 -6.67 21.60 21.45
C GLU A 208 -7.84 20.67 21.15
N GLU A 209 -8.14 20.40 19.88
CA GLU A 209 -9.16 19.42 19.55
C GLU A 209 -8.70 17.99 19.78
N VAL A 210 -7.46 17.67 19.38
CA VAL A 210 -6.85 16.34 19.57
C VAL A 210 -6.78 15.97 21.05
N LYS A 211 -6.38 16.93 21.91
CA LYS A 211 -6.30 16.75 23.37
C LYS A 211 -7.61 16.34 24.04
N LYS A 212 -8.76 16.56 23.40
CA LYS A 212 -10.08 16.17 23.94
C LYS A 212 -10.31 14.66 23.86
N ASP A 213 -9.56 13.97 23.01
CA ASP A 213 -9.61 12.51 22.88
C ASP A 213 -8.35 11.89 23.48
N GLN A 214 -8.49 11.27 24.65
CA GLN A 214 -7.37 10.64 25.36
C GLN A 214 -6.73 9.48 24.58
N VAL A 215 -7.52 8.77 23.76
CA VAL A 215 -7.06 7.58 23.02
C VAL A 215 -6.24 8.02 21.82
N ILE A 216 -6.77 8.95 21.02
CA ILE A 216 -6.05 9.53 19.88
C ILE A 216 -4.83 10.31 20.36
N SER A 217 -4.92 11.03 21.48
CA SER A 217 -3.78 11.73 22.07
C SER A 217 -2.64 10.78 22.45
N ALA A 218 -2.95 9.70 23.18
CA ALA A 218 -1.96 8.73 23.61
C ALA A 218 -1.31 8.00 22.42
N LYS A 219 -2.11 7.59 21.42
CA LYS A 219 -1.62 6.89 20.23
C LYS A 219 -0.81 7.81 19.32
N THR A 220 -1.22 9.07 19.15
CA THR A 220 -0.44 10.08 18.44
C THR A 220 0.93 10.28 19.10
N LEU A 221 0.97 10.45 20.43
CA LEU A 221 2.24 10.53 21.17
C LEU A 221 3.09 9.27 21.04
N GLN A 222 2.47 8.09 21.05
CA GLN A 222 3.17 6.82 20.85
C GLN A 222 3.84 6.77 19.47
N ILE A 223 3.14 7.19 18.42
CA ILE A 223 3.69 7.26 17.05
C ILE A 223 4.81 8.30 16.97
N CYS A 224 4.63 9.49 17.55
CA CYS A 224 5.67 10.51 17.65
C CYS A 224 6.92 10.01 18.41
N ASN A 225 6.78 9.02 19.30
CA ASN A 225 7.89 8.39 20.02
C ASN A 225 8.33 7.05 19.41
N SER A 226 7.84 6.69 18.23
CA SER A 226 8.27 5.48 17.52
C SER A 226 9.74 5.59 17.08
N ALA A 227 10.36 4.47 16.71
CA ALA A 227 11.76 4.42 16.26
C ALA A 227 12.08 5.41 15.12
N LEU A 228 11.05 5.83 14.37
CA LEU A 228 11.14 6.82 13.30
C LEU A 228 11.55 8.22 13.81
N PHE A 229 11.10 8.62 14.99
CA PHE A 229 11.30 9.97 15.56
C PHE A 229 12.11 9.95 16.87
N ALA A 230 12.09 8.83 17.60
CA ALA A 230 12.72 8.71 18.92
C ALA A 230 14.25 8.82 18.92
N LYS A 231 14.91 8.64 17.76
CA LYS A 231 16.35 8.89 17.63
C LYS A 231 16.70 10.38 17.75
N ALA A 232 15.74 11.27 17.50
CA ALA A 232 15.93 12.71 17.59
C ALA A 232 15.50 13.28 18.95
N GLN A 233 14.34 12.86 19.48
CA GLN A 233 13.77 13.43 20.71
C GLN A 233 12.66 12.53 21.28
N LYS A 234 12.45 12.55 22.60
CA LYS A 234 11.25 11.99 23.24
C LYS A 234 10.21 13.09 23.46
N PHE A 235 8.97 12.82 23.11
CA PHE A 235 7.84 13.74 23.29
C PHE A 235 6.97 13.30 24.46
N ASP A 236 6.71 14.21 25.38
CA ASP A 236 5.90 14.04 26.59
C ASP A 236 4.55 14.78 26.52
N SER A 237 4.35 15.62 25.51
CA SER A 237 3.11 16.36 25.27
C SER A 237 2.83 16.57 23.79
N LEU A 238 1.55 16.70 23.43
CA LEU A 238 1.15 16.93 22.03
C LEU A 238 1.61 18.29 21.52
N ASP A 239 1.65 19.31 22.38
CA ASP A 239 2.16 20.64 22.01
C ASP A 239 3.63 20.58 21.61
N HIS A 240 4.42 19.84 22.39
CA HIS A 240 5.83 19.63 22.10
C HIS A 240 6.02 18.86 20.79
N ALA A 241 5.27 17.78 20.57
CA ALA A 241 5.28 17.04 19.31
C ALA A 241 4.87 17.91 18.12
N LEU A 242 3.84 18.74 18.29
CA LEU A 242 3.32 19.65 17.28
C LEU A 242 4.35 20.71 16.87
N VAL A 243 5.01 21.35 17.83
CA VAL A 243 6.05 22.36 17.57
C VAL A 243 7.24 21.74 16.83
N PHE A 244 7.65 20.53 17.23
CA PHE A 244 8.80 19.87 16.63
C PHE A 244 8.52 19.32 15.23
N LEU A 245 7.39 18.61 15.06
CA LEU A 245 7.03 17.99 13.78
C LEU A 245 6.45 18.99 12.78
N GLY A 246 5.89 20.10 13.28
CA GLY A 246 5.11 21.04 12.49
C GLY A 246 3.67 20.56 12.25
N GLN A 247 2.80 21.52 11.90
CA GLN A 247 1.37 21.32 11.68
C GLN A 247 1.06 20.21 10.69
N HIS A 248 1.76 20.21 9.55
CA HIS A 248 1.49 19.31 8.44
C HIS A 248 1.68 17.84 8.84
N GLN A 249 2.83 17.52 9.43
CA GLN A 249 3.15 16.17 9.86
C GLN A 249 2.29 15.74 11.06
N PHE A 250 2.01 16.64 12.00
CA PHE A 250 1.16 16.33 13.15
C PHE A 250 -0.26 15.92 12.73
N VAL A 251 -0.89 16.72 11.85
CA VAL A 251 -2.24 16.43 11.32
C VAL A 251 -2.29 15.08 10.63
N LYS A 252 -1.27 14.77 9.81
CA LYS A 252 -1.13 13.48 9.16
C LYS A 252 -1.18 12.33 10.17
N LEU A 253 -0.33 12.34 11.19
CA LEU A 253 -0.27 11.29 12.21
C LEU A 253 -1.61 11.11 12.95
N VAL A 254 -2.25 12.23 13.33
CA VAL A 254 -3.56 12.22 14.00
C VAL A 254 -4.62 11.58 13.12
N LEU A 255 -4.70 11.96 11.84
CA LEU A 255 -5.70 11.43 10.90
C LEU A 255 -5.46 9.96 10.59
N SER A 256 -4.20 9.56 10.31
CA SER A 256 -3.87 8.15 10.07
C SER A 256 -4.28 7.27 11.25
N GLU A 257 -4.04 7.74 12.47
CA GLU A 257 -4.36 6.96 13.67
C GLU A 257 -5.86 6.90 13.95
N ALA A 258 -6.56 8.02 13.77
CA ALA A 258 -8.00 8.06 13.97
C ALA A 258 -8.77 7.17 12.99
N VAL A 259 -8.26 7.05 11.75
CA VAL A 259 -8.88 6.26 10.69
C VAL A 259 -8.49 4.77 10.78
N GLN A 260 -7.38 4.42 11.45
CA GLN A 260 -6.95 3.02 11.62
C GLN A 260 -8.02 2.15 12.28
N GLY A 261 -8.68 2.66 13.33
CA GLY A 261 -9.75 1.95 14.02
C GLY A 261 -10.93 1.61 13.10
N TYR A 262 -11.19 2.46 12.11
CA TYR A 262 -12.25 2.23 11.12
C TYR A 262 -11.88 1.10 10.16
N PHE A 263 -10.69 1.14 9.55
CA PHE A 263 -10.22 0.08 8.65
C PHE A 263 -10.01 -1.27 9.35
N ASN A 264 -9.70 -1.29 10.65
CA ASN A 264 -9.60 -2.56 11.40
C ASN A 264 -10.93 -3.31 11.56
N GLN A 265 -12.06 -2.73 11.14
CA GLN A 265 -13.36 -3.42 11.10
C GLN A 265 -13.54 -4.29 9.86
N SER A 266 -12.59 -4.26 8.93
CA SER A 266 -12.52 -5.21 7.82
C SER A 266 -11.62 -6.39 8.16
N ASP A 267 -12.00 -7.58 7.70
CA ASP A 267 -11.24 -8.80 7.91
C ASP A 267 -10.61 -9.28 6.60
N THR A 268 -11.37 -10.04 5.80
CA THR A 268 -10.83 -10.84 4.69
C THR A 268 -11.59 -10.63 3.38
N GLY A 269 -12.45 -9.61 3.25
CA GLY A 269 -13.20 -9.38 2.02
C GLY A 269 -12.35 -8.73 0.93
N TYR A 270 -11.83 -7.53 1.19
CA TYR A 270 -10.94 -6.77 0.29
C TYR A 270 -9.46 -6.88 0.68
N SER A 271 -9.20 -7.08 1.97
CA SER A 271 -7.85 -7.11 2.52
C SER A 271 -7.17 -8.45 2.25
N LEU A 272 -5.99 -8.43 1.64
CA LEU A 272 -5.18 -9.63 1.36
C LEU A 272 -4.31 -10.06 2.55
N CYS A 273 -4.06 -9.15 3.49
CA CYS A 273 -3.39 -9.40 4.76
C CYS A 273 -4.05 -8.60 5.89
N LYS A 274 -3.74 -8.93 7.15
CA LYS A 274 -4.29 -8.21 8.31
C LYS A 274 -3.86 -6.73 8.25
N GLY A 275 -4.82 -5.81 8.23
CA GLY A 275 -4.57 -4.38 8.12
C GLY A 275 -4.19 -3.92 6.70
N GLY A 276 -4.28 -4.80 5.69
CA GLY A 276 -3.93 -4.48 4.31
C GLY A 276 -4.62 -3.23 3.79
N MET A 277 -5.94 -3.12 3.96
CA MET A 277 -6.67 -1.91 3.52
C MET A 277 -6.18 -0.62 4.18
N TYR A 278 -5.81 -0.68 5.46
CA TYR A 278 -5.23 0.48 6.14
C TYR A 278 -3.88 0.87 5.53
N HIS A 279 -3.02 -0.10 5.23
CA HIS A 279 -1.72 0.14 4.61
C HIS A 279 -1.85 0.70 3.18
N HIS A 280 -2.81 0.20 2.40
CA HIS A 280 -3.16 0.76 1.11
C HIS A 280 -3.60 2.22 1.24
N ALA A 281 -4.56 2.50 2.12
CA ALA A 281 -5.04 3.86 2.35
C ALA A 281 -3.93 4.84 2.78
N VAL A 282 -3.03 4.45 3.69
CA VAL A 282 -1.90 5.30 4.11
C VAL A 282 -0.88 5.48 2.98
N GLY A 283 -0.71 4.47 2.14
CA GLY A 283 0.16 4.52 0.96
C GLY A 283 -0.36 5.50 -0.08
N THR A 284 -1.64 5.36 -0.43
CA THR A 284 -2.36 6.24 -1.34
C THR A 284 -2.35 7.67 -0.81
N ALA A 285 -2.59 7.87 0.49
CA ALA A 285 -2.49 9.17 1.14
C ALA A 285 -1.10 9.80 0.97
N THR A 286 -0.04 9.05 1.21
CA THR A 286 1.33 9.58 1.14
C THR A 286 1.74 9.89 -0.30
N ILE A 287 1.38 9.04 -1.27
CA ILE A 287 1.67 9.32 -2.68
C ILE A 287 0.87 10.55 -3.16
N ALA A 288 -0.40 10.68 -2.78
CA ALA A 288 -1.23 11.84 -3.12
C ALA A 288 -0.64 13.15 -2.55
N GLU A 289 -0.12 13.11 -1.32
CA GLU A 289 0.59 14.22 -0.68
C GLU A 289 1.85 14.63 -1.47
N GLU A 290 2.67 13.67 -1.88
CA GLU A 290 3.88 13.93 -2.66
C GLU A 290 3.55 14.46 -4.07
N LEU A 291 2.51 13.93 -4.72
CA LEU A 291 1.99 14.48 -5.97
C LEU A 291 1.52 15.93 -5.80
N ALA A 292 0.85 16.26 -4.71
CA ALA A 292 0.43 17.62 -4.39
C ALA A 292 1.63 18.56 -4.19
N LYS A 293 2.68 18.11 -3.50
CA LYS A 293 3.93 18.89 -3.33
C LYS A 293 4.63 19.14 -4.66
N LEU A 294 4.72 18.12 -5.53
CA LEU A 294 5.38 18.22 -6.83
C LEU A 294 4.67 19.15 -7.81
N THR A 295 3.34 19.09 -7.84
CA THR A 295 2.51 19.85 -8.79
C THR A 295 2.14 21.22 -8.26
N ASN A 296 2.12 21.40 -6.93
CA ASN A 296 1.69 22.61 -6.23
C ASN A 296 0.26 23.05 -6.60
N MET A 297 -0.61 22.12 -7.02
CA MET A 297 -1.98 22.41 -7.47
C MET A 297 -3.01 22.34 -6.33
N ILE A 298 -2.74 21.52 -5.31
CA ILE A 298 -3.63 21.27 -4.16
C ILE A 298 -2.79 21.32 -2.88
N ASN A 299 -3.42 21.72 -1.77
CA ASN A 299 -2.77 21.65 -0.46
C ASN A 299 -2.38 20.19 -0.13
N PRO A 300 -1.11 19.92 0.22
CA PRO A 300 -0.65 18.55 0.50
C PRO A 300 -1.44 17.83 1.60
N THR A 301 -1.89 18.54 2.64
CA THR A 301 -2.73 17.95 3.70
C THR A 301 -4.09 17.52 3.16
N SER A 302 -4.69 18.29 2.25
CA SER A 302 -5.96 17.92 1.61
C SER A 302 -5.80 16.68 0.71
N ALA A 303 -4.71 16.61 -0.07
CA ALA A 303 -4.42 15.45 -0.91
C ALA A 303 -4.14 14.18 -0.08
N TYR A 304 -3.36 14.32 1.01
CA TYR A 304 -3.14 13.24 1.98
C TYR A 304 -4.46 12.71 2.54
N THR A 305 -5.31 13.63 2.99
CA THR A 305 -6.61 13.32 3.59
C THR A 305 -7.53 12.59 2.61
N ALA A 306 -7.59 13.06 1.35
CA ALA A 306 -8.41 12.43 0.32
C ALA A 306 -7.91 11.02 -0.01
N GLY A 307 -6.60 10.83 -0.16
CA GLY A 307 -6.02 9.51 -0.38
C GLY A 307 -6.23 8.55 0.81
N LEU A 308 -6.21 9.05 2.04
CA LEU A 308 -6.46 8.23 3.23
C LEU A 308 -7.92 7.73 3.30
N LEU A 309 -8.86 8.52 2.78
CA LEU A 309 -10.29 8.28 2.92
C LEU A 309 -10.96 7.72 1.65
N HIS A 310 -10.23 7.60 0.53
CA HIS A 310 -10.83 7.24 -0.76
C HIS A 310 -11.62 5.92 -0.70
N ASP A 311 -11.13 4.95 0.06
CA ASP A 311 -11.67 3.59 0.13
C ASP A 311 -12.51 3.28 1.38
N ILE A 312 -13.00 4.28 2.10
CA ILE A 312 -13.84 4.06 3.30
C ILE A 312 -15.10 3.23 3.01
N GLY A 313 -15.56 3.21 1.75
CA GLY A 313 -16.69 2.39 1.31
C GLY A 313 -16.37 0.88 1.28
N LYS A 314 -15.11 0.48 1.06
CA LYS A 314 -14.70 -0.93 1.07
C LYS A 314 -14.90 -1.56 2.44
N VAL A 315 -14.72 -0.83 3.55
CA VAL A 315 -14.96 -1.33 4.91
C VAL A 315 -16.43 -1.75 5.13
N VAL A 316 -17.38 -1.02 4.54
CA VAL A 316 -18.81 -1.37 4.56
C VAL A 316 -19.07 -2.62 3.72
N LEU A 317 -18.53 -2.64 2.50
CA LEU A 317 -18.73 -3.76 1.59
C LEU A 317 -18.02 -5.03 2.05
N ASP A 318 -16.92 -4.93 2.79
CA ASP A 318 -16.16 -6.05 3.33
C ASP A 318 -17.03 -7.00 4.16
N GLN A 319 -17.99 -6.44 4.91
CA GLN A 319 -18.97 -7.19 5.71
C GLN A 319 -19.84 -8.14 4.88
N TRP A 320 -20.01 -7.83 3.59
CA TRP A 320 -20.79 -8.60 2.63
C TRP A 320 -19.88 -9.42 1.69
N VAL A 321 -18.75 -8.85 1.29
CA VAL A 321 -17.75 -9.52 0.45
C VAL A 321 -17.21 -10.75 1.14
N ASN A 322 -16.96 -10.74 2.46
CA ASN A 322 -16.48 -11.93 3.17
C ASN A 322 -17.40 -13.16 2.94
N SER A 323 -18.72 -12.96 2.93
CA SER A 323 -19.70 -14.04 2.66
C SER A 323 -19.72 -14.52 1.20
N THR A 324 -19.26 -13.70 0.27
CA THR A 324 -19.26 -13.94 -1.18
C THR A 324 -17.85 -14.10 -1.76
N PHE A 325 -16.84 -14.11 -0.88
CA PHE A 325 -15.43 -13.94 -1.18
C PHE A 325 -14.92 -14.89 -2.26
N PRO A 326 -15.26 -16.20 -2.28
CA PRO A 326 -14.82 -17.10 -3.34
C PRO A 326 -15.33 -16.72 -4.74
N LEU A 327 -16.56 -16.20 -4.84
CA LEU A 327 -17.16 -15.78 -6.11
C LEU A 327 -16.60 -14.44 -6.57
N PHE A 328 -16.44 -13.49 -5.64
CA PHE A 328 -15.83 -12.19 -5.88
C PHE A 328 -14.41 -12.34 -6.43
N TYR A 329 -13.58 -13.15 -5.77
CA TYR A 329 -12.22 -13.41 -6.17
C TYR A 329 -12.12 -14.13 -7.53
N ARG A 330 -13.02 -15.10 -7.79
CA ARG A 330 -13.05 -15.80 -9.07
C ARG A 330 -13.36 -14.84 -10.22
N GLN A 331 -14.36 -13.97 -10.08
CA GLN A 331 -14.71 -12.99 -11.12
C GLN A 331 -13.59 -11.98 -11.36
N MET A 332 -12.93 -11.50 -10.30
CA MET A 332 -11.75 -10.63 -10.39
C MET A 332 -10.66 -11.22 -11.30
N ARG A 333 -10.46 -12.54 -11.26
CA ARG A 333 -9.45 -13.24 -12.10
C ARG A 333 -9.94 -13.58 -13.50
N GLU A 334 -11.20 -13.98 -13.66
CA GLU A 334 -11.70 -14.56 -14.90
C GLU A 334 -12.19 -13.52 -15.91
N GLU A 335 -12.66 -12.35 -15.46
CA GLU A 335 -13.43 -11.43 -16.34
C GLU A 335 -12.64 -10.19 -16.84
N GLU A 336 -11.34 -10.01 -16.54
CA GLU A 336 -10.58 -8.75 -16.84
C GLU A 336 -11.40 -7.47 -16.53
N ALA A 337 -12.28 -7.56 -15.54
CA ALA A 337 -13.35 -6.60 -15.35
C ALA A 337 -12.99 -5.62 -14.23
N ASN A 338 -13.31 -4.35 -14.48
CA ASN A 338 -13.24 -3.27 -13.50
C ASN A 338 -13.95 -3.67 -12.19
N ILE A 339 -13.31 -3.45 -11.03
CA ILE A 339 -13.82 -3.80 -9.71
C ILE A 339 -15.24 -3.29 -9.46
N LEU A 340 -15.55 -2.07 -9.92
CA LEU A 340 -16.86 -1.46 -9.75
C LEU A 340 -17.96 -2.26 -10.43
N ASN A 341 -17.66 -2.90 -11.57
CA ASN A 341 -18.63 -3.71 -12.29
C ASN A 341 -18.88 -5.04 -11.57
N ILE A 342 -17.83 -5.63 -10.99
CA ILE A 342 -17.93 -6.87 -10.23
C ILE A 342 -18.68 -6.63 -8.92
N GLU A 343 -18.38 -5.54 -8.21
CA GLU A 343 -19.14 -5.12 -7.03
C GLU A 343 -20.61 -4.89 -7.37
N LYS A 344 -20.92 -4.12 -8.42
CA LYS A 344 -22.32 -3.91 -8.84
C LYS A 344 -23.03 -5.21 -9.17
N LYS A 345 -22.34 -6.15 -9.82
CA LYS A 345 -22.89 -7.45 -10.21
C LYS A 345 -23.16 -8.36 -9.01
N ILE A 346 -22.27 -8.37 -8.01
CA ILE A 346 -22.35 -9.26 -6.84
C ILE A 346 -23.14 -8.64 -5.68
N LEU A 347 -23.00 -7.33 -5.48
CA LEU A 347 -23.49 -6.61 -4.30
C LEU A 347 -24.59 -5.59 -4.64
N GLY A 348 -24.87 -5.32 -5.92
CA GLY A 348 -25.86 -4.33 -6.35
C GLY A 348 -25.42 -2.87 -6.20
N THR A 349 -24.20 -2.64 -5.71
CA THR A 349 -23.59 -1.31 -5.47
C THR A 349 -22.07 -1.43 -5.64
N ASN A 350 -21.33 -0.32 -5.51
CA ASN A 350 -19.86 -0.32 -5.50
C ASN A 350 -19.30 0.52 -4.35
N HIS A 351 -18.02 0.33 -4.03
CA HIS A 351 -17.41 0.97 -2.88
C HIS A 351 -17.35 2.48 -3.01
N THR A 352 -17.21 3.06 -4.21
CA THR A 352 -17.18 4.53 -4.38
C THR A 352 -18.54 5.17 -4.09
N GLN A 353 -19.63 4.50 -4.48
CA GLN A 353 -20.99 4.93 -4.15
C GLN A 353 -21.23 4.90 -2.64
N ILE A 354 -20.88 3.80 -1.99
CA ILE A 354 -21.04 3.64 -0.54
C ILE A 354 -20.14 4.61 0.24
N GLY A 355 -18.88 4.76 -0.19
CA GLY A 355 -17.95 5.72 0.38
C GLY A 355 -18.46 7.15 0.26
N GLY A 356 -19.05 7.50 -0.89
CA GLY A 356 -19.69 8.81 -1.09
C GLY A 356 -20.86 9.07 -0.13
N MET A 357 -21.75 8.08 0.05
CA MET A 357 -22.85 8.18 1.02
C MET A 357 -22.32 8.35 2.45
N LEU A 358 -21.25 7.64 2.80
CA LEU A 358 -20.62 7.73 4.11
C LEU A 358 -19.99 9.10 4.35
N ALA A 359 -19.27 9.62 3.34
CA ALA A 359 -18.66 10.94 3.36
C ALA A 359 -19.72 12.05 3.56
N GLU A 360 -20.89 11.93 2.92
CA GLU A 360 -22.02 12.84 3.14
C GLU A 360 -22.58 12.73 4.57
N LYS A 361 -22.84 11.51 5.06
CA LYS A 361 -23.32 11.27 6.43
C LYS A 361 -22.34 11.82 7.49
N TRP A 362 -21.05 11.80 7.20
CA TRP A 362 -20.00 12.35 8.06
C TRP A 362 -19.73 13.85 7.84
N SER A 363 -20.49 14.50 6.96
CA SER A 363 -20.38 15.93 6.66
C SER A 363 -18.97 16.33 6.20
N PHE A 364 -18.38 15.52 5.32
CA PHE A 364 -17.14 15.88 4.63
C PHE A 364 -17.35 17.05 3.67
N THR A 365 -16.26 17.70 3.25
CA THR A 365 -16.33 18.75 2.24
C THR A 365 -16.67 18.17 0.87
N GLU A 366 -17.28 18.98 0.00
CA GLU A 366 -17.60 18.59 -1.39
C GLU A 366 -16.39 18.06 -2.15
N SER A 367 -15.21 18.64 -1.91
CA SER A 367 -13.95 18.17 -2.50
C SER A 367 -13.59 16.74 -2.08
N LEU A 368 -13.76 16.40 -0.80
CA LEU A 368 -13.50 15.05 -0.28
C LEU A 368 -14.58 14.06 -0.73
N ILE A 369 -15.85 14.47 -0.70
CA ILE A 369 -16.97 13.65 -1.21
C ILE A 369 -16.72 13.32 -2.70
N SER A 370 -16.32 14.30 -3.50
CA SER A 370 -15.99 14.11 -4.92
C SER A 370 -14.82 13.15 -5.12
N ALA A 371 -13.74 13.29 -4.33
CA ALA A 371 -12.59 12.39 -4.41
C ALA A 371 -12.96 10.95 -4.09
N VAL A 372 -13.73 10.72 -3.02
CA VAL A 372 -14.21 9.38 -2.63
C VAL A 372 -15.16 8.79 -3.68
N LYS A 373 -16.05 9.59 -4.29
CA LYS A 373 -17.01 9.07 -5.27
C LYS A 373 -16.40 8.74 -6.63
N ASN A 374 -15.40 9.51 -7.05
CA ASN A 374 -14.96 9.56 -8.44
C ASN A 374 -13.54 9.04 -8.68
N HIS A 375 -12.81 8.57 -7.67
CA HIS A 375 -11.41 8.14 -7.82
C HIS A 375 -11.18 7.00 -8.84
N HIS A 376 -12.20 6.22 -9.21
CA HIS A 376 -12.10 5.22 -10.30
C HIS A 376 -12.74 5.66 -11.63
N ASP A 377 -13.54 6.72 -11.64
CA ASP A 377 -14.33 7.15 -12.79
C ASP A 377 -14.35 8.67 -12.88
N LEU A 378 -13.26 9.20 -13.45
CA LEU A 378 -12.99 10.63 -13.61
C LEU A 378 -13.50 11.20 -14.95
N GLU A 379 -14.27 10.42 -15.73
CA GLU A 379 -14.82 10.86 -17.02
C GLU A 379 -16.22 11.47 -16.89
N LYS A 380 -16.81 11.46 -15.69
CA LYS A 380 -18.07 12.16 -15.42
C LYS A 380 -17.87 13.68 -15.36
N ASP A 381 -18.82 14.45 -15.88
CA ASP A 381 -18.81 15.93 -15.79
C ASP A 381 -18.60 16.40 -14.33
N ASP A 382 -17.83 17.48 -14.14
CA ASP A 382 -17.38 18.06 -12.86
C ASP A 382 -16.47 17.19 -11.96
N SER A 383 -16.08 15.98 -12.39
CA SER A 383 -15.22 15.08 -11.60
C SER A 383 -13.71 15.17 -11.90
N ASP A 384 -13.32 15.82 -13.00
CA ASP A 384 -11.92 15.98 -13.43
C ASP A 384 -11.20 17.13 -12.67
N THR A 385 -11.13 17.00 -11.35
CA THR A 385 -10.44 17.96 -10.49
C THR A 385 -9.00 17.52 -10.23
N PRO A 386 -8.07 18.44 -9.91
CA PRO A 386 -6.69 18.06 -9.57
C PRO A 386 -6.62 17.09 -8.38
N LEU A 387 -7.48 17.26 -7.37
CA LEU A 387 -7.55 16.36 -6.21
C LEU A 387 -7.95 14.95 -6.61
N ASN A 388 -9.00 14.79 -7.42
CA ASN A 388 -9.48 13.48 -7.84
C ASN A 388 -8.44 12.77 -8.74
N ASN A 389 -7.77 13.51 -9.62
CA ASN A 389 -6.67 12.98 -10.42
C ASN A 389 -5.48 12.53 -9.54
N MET A 390 -5.13 13.29 -8.50
CA MET A 390 -4.06 12.89 -7.56
C MET A 390 -4.41 11.62 -6.80
N VAL A 391 -5.65 11.49 -6.29
CA VAL A 391 -6.10 10.29 -5.58
C VAL A 391 -6.09 9.08 -6.51
N HIS A 392 -6.65 9.21 -7.72
CA HIS A 392 -6.61 8.14 -8.72
C HIS A 392 -5.19 7.70 -9.06
N MET A 393 -4.29 8.65 -9.30
CA MET A 393 -2.88 8.34 -9.60
C MET A 393 -2.17 7.67 -8.43
N ALA A 394 -2.43 8.13 -7.21
CA ALA A 394 -1.86 7.54 -6.01
C ALA A 394 -2.35 6.11 -5.77
N ASP A 395 -3.64 5.88 -5.99
CA ASP A 395 -4.29 4.58 -5.85
C ASP A 395 -3.78 3.58 -6.92
N LEU A 396 -3.66 4.03 -8.18
CA LEU A 396 -3.03 3.26 -9.26
C LEU A 396 -1.60 2.83 -8.89
N LEU A 397 -0.79 3.76 -8.38
CA LEU A 397 0.58 3.47 -7.96
C LEU A 397 0.64 2.49 -6.79
N MET A 398 -0.25 2.63 -5.79
CA MET A 398 -0.33 1.66 -4.69
C MET A 398 -0.77 0.28 -5.16
N CYS A 399 -1.75 0.19 -6.06
CA CYS A 399 -2.18 -1.09 -6.63
C CYS A 399 -1.06 -1.79 -7.40
N GLN A 400 -0.25 -1.05 -8.17
CA GLN A 400 0.82 -1.62 -9.00
C GLN A 400 2.09 -1.99 -8.21
N PHE A 401 2.49 -1.15 -7.24
CA PHE A 401 3.78 -1.28 -6.55
C PHE A 401 3.65 -1.71 -5.07
N GLY A 402 2.51 -1.47 -4.44
CA GLY A 402 2.14 -1.93 -3.10
C GLY A 402 1.38 -3.26 -3.14
N SER A 403 1.82 -4.22 -3.96
CA SER A 403 1.12 -5.50 -4.11
C SER A 403 1.01 -6.25 -2.77
N GLY A 404 -0.14 -6.91 -2.53
CA GLY A 404 -0.36 -7.77 -1.37
C GLY A 404 -1.15 -7.17 -0.20
N PHE A 405 -1.55 -5.89 -0.27
CA PHE A 405 -2.44 -5.27 0.73
C PHE A 405 -3.90 -5.40 0.36
N GLU A 406 -4.23 -5.10 -0.90
CA GLU A 406 -5.59 -5.10 -1.43
C GLU A 406 -5.73 -5.90 -2.73
N LEU A 407 -6.97 -6.28 -3.00
CA LEU A 407 -7.37 -7.10 -4.15
C LEU A 407 -7.45 -6.35 -5.48
N GLU A 408 -7.52 -5.03 -5.43
CA GLU A 408 -7.87 -4.21 -6.58
C GLU A 408 -6.76 -4.15 -7.66
N ARG A 409 -7.20 -4.01 -8.91
CA ARG A 409 -6.35 -3.71 -10.07
C ARG A 409 -6.97 -2.60 -10.89
N ILE A 410 -6.22 -1.52 -11.08
CA ILE A 410 -6.66 -0.33 -11.82
C ILE A 410 -6.04 -0.34 -13.22
N ASP A 411 -6.85 0.01 -14.23
CA ASP A 411 -6.42 0.12 -15.63
C ASP A 411 -5.53 1.35 -15.83
N SER A 412 -4.38 1.17 -16.49
CA SER A 412 -3.42 2.23 -16.79
C SER A 412 -3.73 3.01 -18.08
N LYS A 413 -4.78 2.65 -18.84
CA LYS A 413 -5.14 3.32 -20.12
C LYS A 413 -5.26 4.83 -19.99
N MET A 414 -5.63 5.32 -18.82
CA MET A 414 -5.77 6.74 -18.53
C MET A 414 -4.50 7.38 -17.98
N LEU A 415 -3.42 6.64 -17.75
CA LEU A 415 -2.20 7.15 -17.15
C LEU A 415 -1.68 8.42 -17.85
N ALA A 416 -1.57 8.42 -19.18
CA ALA A 416 -1.14 9.61 -19.93
C ALA A 416 -2.08 10.82 -19.76
N SER A 417 -3.40 10.62 -19.80
CA SER A 417 -4.36 11.72 -19.65
C SER A 417 -4.34 12.28 -18.23
N ARG A 418 -4.21 11.42 -17.22
CA ARG A 418 -4.13 11.80 -15.80
C ARG A 418 -2.83 12.50 -15.45
N LEU A 419 -1.69 12.01 -15.95
CA LEU A 419 -0.41 12.72 -15.82
C LEU A 419 -0.51 14.13 -16.44
N LYS A 420 -1.10 14.25 -17.63
CA LYS A 420 -1.30 15.55 -18.28
C LYS A 420 -2.22 16.47 -17.46
N ALA A 421 -3.30 15.94 -16.87
CA ALA A 421 -4.20 16.71 -16.01
C ALA A 421 -3.49 17.27 -14.75
N LEU A 422 -2.43 16.59 -14.29
CA LEU A 422 -1.58 17.01 -13.18
C LEU A 422 -0.36 17.85 -13.62
N ASN A 423 -0.27 18.25 -14.89
CA ASN A 423 0.90 18.91 -15.49
C ASN A 423 2.20 18.09 -15.37
N LEU A 424 2.08 16.77 -15.38
CA LEU A 424 3.19 15.82 -15.36
C LEU A 424 3.33 15.15 -16.74
N SER A 425 4.57 14.90 -17.14
CA SER A 425 4.89 14.20 -18.38
C SER A 425 5.17 12.73 -18.12
N ALA A 426 4.93 11.85 -19.11
CA ALA A 426 5.07 10.40 -18.95
C ALA A 426 6.50 9.95 -18.58
N ASP A 427 7.51 10.68 -19.03
CA ASP A 427 8.93 10.47 -18.67
C ASP A 427 9.22 10.73 -17.18
N ARG A 428 8.34 11.46 -16.48
CA ARG A 428 8.46 11.71 -15.03
C ARG A 428 7.85 10.59 -14.19
N PHE A 429 7.16 9.63 -14.80
CA PHE A 429 6.52 8.52 -14.08
C PHE A 429 7.49 7.72 -13.19
N PRO A 430 8.72 7.36 -13.63
CA PRO A 430 9.70 6.74 -12.73
C PRO A 430 10.07 7.62 -11.52
N SER A 431 10.13 8.94 -11.69
CA SER A 431 10.35 9.87 -10.57
C SER A 431 9.17 9.92 -9.60
N ILE A 432 7.95 9.68 -10.08
CA ILE A 432 6.76 9.58 -9.23
C ILE A 432 6.76 8.26 -8.46
N VAL A 433 7.13 7.15 -9.10
CA VAL A 433 7.29 5.84 -8.43
C VAL A 433 8.35 5.91 -7.32
N ASP A 434 9.42 6.70 -7.51
CA ASP A 434 10.42 6.91 -6.46
C ASP A 434 9.87 7.64 -5.21
N LEU A 435 8.73 8.35 -5.31
CA LEU A 435 8.08 8.98 -4.16
C LEU A 435 7.38 7.98 -3.25
N ILE A 436 7.20 6.72 -3.69
CA ILE A 436 6.54 5.70 -2.86
C ILE A 436 7.33 5.54 -1.56
N PRO A 437 6.71 5.81 -0.40
CA PRO A 437 7.40 5.83 0.89
C PRO A 437 7.75 4.41 1.34
N LEU A 438 9.00 4.22 1.77
CA LEU A 438 9.51 2.94 2.27
C LEU A 438 8.80 2.46 3.54
N ASN A 439 8.44 3.41 4.41
CA ASN A 439 7.99 3.13 5.78
C ASN A 439 6.47 3.02 5.94
N VAL A 440 5.69 3.25 4.87
CA VAL A 440 4.23 3.00 4.93
C VAL A 440 3.93 1.49 4.98
N LEU A 441 4.95 0.69 4.68
CA LEU A 441 4.91 -0.75 4.43
C LEU A 441 5.47 -1.58 5.60
N GLU A 442 6.05 -0.94 6.62
CA GLU A 442 6.45 -1.62 7.85
C GLU A 442 5.20 -1.82 8.71
N THR A 443 4.66 -3.04 8.72
CA THR A 443 3.76 -3.46 9.79
C THR A 443 4.54 -3.32 11.09
N PRO A 444 3.98 -2.69 12.15
CA PRO A 444 4.62 -2.77 13.45
C PRO A 444 4.80 -4.26 13.76
N PRO A 445 5.99 -4.69 14.24
CA PRO A 445 6.19 -6.07 14.65
C PRO A 445 5.04 -6.38 15.60
N THR A 446 4.23 -7.38 15.25
CA THR A 446 3.09 -7.82 16.04
C THR A 446 3.55 -7.86 17.49
N ALA A 447 3.05 -6.94 18.31
CA ALA A 447 3.25 -7.01 19.73
C ALA A 447 2.71 -8.38 20.14
N GLU A 448 3.60 -9.19 20.71
CA GLU A 448 3.22 -10.38 21.44
C GLU A 448 2.15 -9.96 22.44
N ILE A 449 0.89 -10.25 22.13
CA ILE A 449 -0.10 -10.37 23.20
C ILE A 449 0.24 -11.72 23.83
N GLN A 450 1.01 -11.64 24.92
CA GLN A 450 1.20 -12.74 25.86
C GLN A 450 -0.15 -13.19 26.44
#